data_AF-A0A6V8Q2R2-F1
#
_entry.id   AF-A0A6V8Q2R2-F1
#
_cell.length_a   1.000
_cell.length_b   1.000
_cell.length_c   1.000
_cell.angle_alpha   90.00
_cell.angle_beta   90.00
_cell.angle_gamma   90.00
#
_symmetry.space_group_name_H-M   'P 1'
#
loop_
_entity.id
_entity.type
_entity.pdbx_description
1 polymer ?
#
loop_
_entity_poly.entity_id
_entity_poly.type
_entity_poly.pdbx_seq_one_letter_code
_entity_poly.pdbx_strand_id
1 'polypeptide(L)'
;MSYCPNCGTENEVGAKFCSNCATKLDFQVRAEPTRRVISKPLILGAVALILILLVVLVILPRGLGIYGTYEMENFPAYFTEIKRDGTFSQTMWGMRIDGRWEREGNRLTFIVPGLPTSSGTIEGNRIIADDGSVWIKRR
;
A
#
# COMPACT_ATOMS: atom_id res chain seq x y z
N MET A 1 -43.19 35.74 29.55
CA MET A 1 -44.09 36.78 29.03
C MET A 1 -43.30 37.76 28.19
N SER A 2 -43.96 38.64 27.44
CA SER A 2 -43.31 39.61 26.58
C SER A 2 -44.03 40.96 26.62
N TYR A 3 -43.31 42.07 26.62
CA TYR A 3 -43.90 43.41 26.72
C TYR A 3 -44.02 44.06 25.34
N CYS A 4 -45.14 44.74 25.08
CA CYS A 4 -45.35 45.44 23.81
C CYS A 4 -44.38 46.64 23.71
N PRO A 5 -43.63 46.78 22.60
CA PRO A 5 -42.69 47.90 22.44
C PRO A 5 -43.38 49.26 22.25
N ASN A 6 -44.68 49.27 21.92
CA ASN A 6 -45.41 50.52 21.70
C ASN A 6 -46.07 51.06 22.97
N CYS A 7 -46.67 50.19 23.80
CA CYS A 7 -47.43 50.64 24.98
C CYS A 7 -46.99 50.00 26.31
N GLY A 8 -46.02 49.09 26.31
CA GLY A 8 -45.53 48.43 27.52
C GLY A 8 -46.47 47.40 28.14
N THR A 9 -47.63 47.11 27.54
CA THR A 9 -48.54 46.06 28.05
C THR A 9 -47.90 44.68 27.95
N GLU A 10 -48.08 43.86 28.98
CA GLU A 10 -47.66 42.47 29.00
C GLU A 10 -48.56 41.60 28.11
N ASN A 11 -47.94 40.76 27.28
CA ASN A 11 -48.60 39.85 26.36
C ASN A 11 -47.99 38.45 26.48
N GLU A 12 -48.79 37.44 26.14
CA GLU A 12 -48.35 36.04 26.08
C GLU A 12 -47.28 35.83 25.01
N VAL A 13 -46.38 34.88 25.27
CA VAL A 13 -45.30 34.54 24.32
C VAL A 13 -45.95 33.92 23.08
N GLY A 14 -45.74 34.57 21.91
CA GLY A 14 -46.34 34.14 20.64
C GLY A 14 -47.61 34.88 20.22
N ALA A 15 -48.10 35.85 21.02
CA ALA A 15 -49.18 36.74 20.60
C ALA A 15 -48.79 37.51 19.32
N LYS A 16 -49.65 37.49 18.29
CA LYS A 16 -49.40 38.18 17.01
C LYS A 16 -49.67 39.69 17.08
N PHE A 17 -50.50 40.12 18.02
CA PHE A 17 -50.90 41.52 18.24
C PHE A 17 -51.02 41.81 19.73
N CYS A 18 -50.79 43.06 20.12
CA CYS A 18 -50.95 43.50 21.52
C CYS A 18 -52.42 43.57 21.92
N SER A 19 -52.76 43.02 23.08
CA SER A 19 -54.11 43.01 23.66
C SER A 19 -54.65 44.39 24.02
N ASN A 20 -53.80 45.41 24.14
CA ASN A 20 -54.20 46.76 24.54
C ASN A 20 -54.18 47.78 23.38
N CYS A 21 -53.12 47.82 22.59
CA CYS A 21 -52.97 48.83 21.52
C CYS A 21 -53.05 48.25 20.10
N ALA A 22 -53.36 46.96 19.95
CA ALA A 22 -53.45 46.24 18.67
C ALA A 22 -52.19 46.28 17.78
N THR A 23 -51.05 46.77 18.30
CA THR A 23 -49.78 46.81 17.56
C THR A 23 -49.31 45.38 17.30
N LYS A 24 -48.87 45.12 16.07
CA LYS A 24 -48.35 43.81 15.66
C LYS A 24 -47.07 43.49 16.43
N LEU A 25 -47.02 42.30 17.02
CA LEU A 25 -45.88 41.81 17.79
C LEU A 25 -45.14 40.77 16.94
N ASP A 26 -43.90 41.06 16.58
CA ASP A 26 -43.06 40.16 15.78
C ASP A 26 -42.06 39.43 16.69
N PHE A 27 -42.57 38.43 17.42
CA PHE A 27 -41.71 37.56 18.23
C PHE A 27 -41.10 36.48 17.35
N GLN A 28 -39.93 36.80 16.80
CA GLN A 28 -39.05 35.84 16.16
C GLN A 28 -38.59 34.83 17.22
N VAL A 29 -39.24 33.66 17.27
CA VAL A 29 -38.75 32.52 18.04
C VAL A 29 -37.39 32.16 17.47
N ARG A 30 -36.32 32.52 18.18
CA ARG A 30 -34.95 32.25 17.75
C ARG A 30 -34.71 30.75 17.88
N ALA A 31 -34.91 30.02 16.77
CA ALA A 31 -34.52 28.62 16.69
C ALA A 31 -33.02 28.51 16.99
N GLU A 32 -32.69 27.74 18.01
CA GLU A 32 -31.32 27.57 18.47
C GLU A 32 -30.51 26.79 17.40
N PRO A 33 -29.31 27.26 17.02
CA PRO A 33 -28.54 26.62 15.96
C PRO A 33 -28.07 25.25 16.44
N THR A 34 -28.54 24.18 15.80
CA THR A 34 -28.11 22.81 16.06
C THR A 34 -26.62 22.65 15.75
N ARG A 35 -25.82 22.41 16.81
CA ARG A 35 -24.38 22.17 16.72
C ARG A 35 -24.10 20.94 15.85
N ARG A 36 -23.60 21.14 14.64
CA ARG A 36 -23.12 20.04 13.77
C ARG A 36 -21.84 19.46 14.36
N VAL A 37 -21.91 18.20 14.80
CA VAL A 37 -20.73 17.40 15.16
C VAL A 37 -20.13 16.85 13.87
N ILE A 38 -18.96 17.36 13.47
CA ILE A 38 -18.20 16.82 12.34
C ILE A 38 -17.53 15.53 12.82
N SER A 39 -18.10 14.38 12.47
CA SER A 39 -17.40 13.10 12.61
C SER A 39 -16.21 13.09 11.67
N LYS A 40 -15.07 12.56 12.11
CA LYS A 40 -13.81 12.49 11.33
C LYS A 40 -13.65 11.09 10.70
N PRO A 41 -14.41 10.69 9.66
CA PRO A 41 -14.25 9.38 9.04
C PRO A 41 -12.92 9.23 8.27
N LEU A 42 -12.19 10.33 8.05
CA LEU A 42 -11.03 10.39 7.15
C LEU A 42 -9.74 9.80 7.74
N ILE A 43 -9.56 9.82 9.07
CA ILE A 43 -8.31 9.38 9.72
C ILE A 43 -8.18 7.85 9.71
N LEU A 44 -9.28 7.13 9.93
CA LEU A 44 -9.29 5.67 9.93
C LEU A 44 -8.94 5.09 8.55
N GLY A 45 -9.46 5.69 7.48
CA GLY A 45 -9.19 5.26 6.11
C GLY A 45 -7.72 5.47 5.71
N ALA A 46 -7.13 6.60 6.10
CA ALA A 46 -5.72 6.89 5.82
C ALA A 46 -4.79 5.90 6.54
N VAL A 47 -5.05 5.58 7.81
CA VAL A 47 -4.24 4.62 8.58
C VAL A 47 -4.33 3.22 7.96
N ALA A 48 -5.53 2.76 7.61
CA ALA A 48 -5.71 1.46 6.96
C ALA A 48 -4.97 1.39 5.60
N LEU A 49 -5.06 2.44 4.78
CA LEU A 49 -4.36 2.51 3.50
C LEU A 49 -2.84 2.50 3.68
N ILE A 50 -2.30 3.24 4.65
CA ILE A 50 -0.86 3.26 4.96
C ILE A 50 -0.38 1.89 5.43
N LEU A 51 -1.15 1.21 6.29
CA LEU A 51 -0.81 -0.15 6.74
C LEU A 51 -0.83 -1.15 5.59
N ILE A 52 -1.83 -1.08 4.70
CA ILE A 52 -1.89 -1.92 3.49
C ILE A 52 -0.69 -1.63 2.59
N LEU A 53 -0.36 -0.36 2.35
CA LEU A 53 0.82 0.04 1.56
C LEU A 53 2.12 -0.46 2.19
N LEU A 54 2.27 -0.38 3.51
CA LEU A 54 3.43 -0.93 4.22
C LEU A 54 3.49 -2.45 4.09
N VAL A 55 2.39 -3.16 4.26
CA VAL A 55 2.31 -4.62 4.08
C VAL A 55 2.67 -5.01 2.65
N VAL A 56 2.12 -4.30 1.66
CA VAL A 56 2.42 -4.46 0.25
C VAL A 56 3.90 -4.15 -0.03
N LEU A 57 4.46 -3.08 0.53
CA LEU A 57 5.88 -2.73 0.43
C LEU A 57 6.81 -3.67 1.21
N VAL A 58 6.32 -4.47 2.16
CA VAL A 58 7.12 -5.48 2.86
C VAL A 58 7.05 -6.84 2.14
N ILE A 59 5.91 -7.14 1.51
CA ILE A 59 5.68 -8.40 0.79
C ILE A 59 6.21 -8.34 -0.65
N LEU A 60 5.98 -7.23 -1.39
CA LEU A 60 6.34 -7.11 -2.81
C LEU A 60 7.84 -7.04 -3.15
N PRO A 61 8.73 -6.37 -2.38
CA PRO A 61 10.13 -6.22 -2.83
C PRO A 61 10.97 -7.49 -2.68
N ARG A 62 10.45 -8.55 -2.07
CA ARG A 62 11.22 -9.79 -1.86
C ARG A 62 11.33 -10.67 -3.12
N GLY A 63 10.46 -10.48 -4.11
CA GLY A 63 10.32 -11.42 -5.23
C GLY A 63 10.84 -10.96 -6.59
N LEU A 64 10.61 -9.71 -7.01
CA LEU A 64 10.58 -9.41 -8.46
C LEU A 64 11.93 -9.42 -9.21
N GLY A 65 13.07 -9.25 -8.53
CA GLY A 65 14.32 -8.84 -9.19
C GLY A 65 15.08 -9.92 -9.95
N ILE A 66 14.98 -11.20 -9.56
CA ILE A 66 15.93 -12.22 -10.01
C ILE A 66 15.41 -13.17 -11.09
N TYR A 67 14.14 -13.08 -11.47
CA TYR A 67 13.58 -13.95 -12.49
C TYR A 67 14.06 -13.54 -13.88
N GLY A 68 14.40 -14.51 -14.71
CA GLY A 68 14.85 -14.30 -16.08
C GLY A 68 16.05 -15.16 -16.45
N THR A 69 16.59 -14.90 -17.64
CA THR A 69 17.77 -15.60 -18.16
C THR A 69 19.03 -14.83 -17.78
N TYR A 70 20.02 -15.55 -17.27
CA TYR A 70 21.35 -15.06 -16.95
C TYR A 70 22.36 -15.76 -17.84
N GLU A 71 23.28 -15.04 -18.44
CA GLU A 71 24.39 -15.58 -19.23
C GLU A 71 25.70 -15.44 -18.47
N MET A 72 26.58 -16.42 -18.58
CA MET A 72 27.90 -16.33 -17.97
C MET A 72 28.78 -15.36 -18.78
N GLU A 73 29.39 -14.39 -18.11
CA GLU A 73 30.12 -13.25 -18.70
C GLU A 73 31.17 -13.68 -19.74
N ASN A 74 31.94 -14.72 -19.41
CA ASN A 74 33.03 -15.21 -20.25
C ASN A 74 32.61 -16.29 -21.26
N PHE A 75 31.40 -16.85 -21.13
CA PHE A 75 30.91 -17.94 -21.98
C PHE A 75 29.38 -17.82 -22.18
N PRO A 76 28.92 -17.01 -23.15
CA PRO A 76 27.49 -16.74 -23.37
C PRO A 76 26.65 -17.97 -23.74
N ALA A 77 27.30 -19.04 -24.21
CA ALA A 77 26.64 -20.32 -24.45
C ALA A 77 26.16 -20.99 -23.15
N TYR A 78 26.67 -20.57 -21.99
CA TYR A 78 26.22 -21.04 -20.68
C TYR A 78 25.24 -20.04 -20.10
N PHE A 79 24.01 -20.48 -19.89
CA PHE A 79 22.94 -19.64 -19.38
C PHE A 79 22.07 -20.37 -18.37
N THR A 80 21.54 -19.61 -17.42
CA THR A 80 20.66 -20.09 -16.36
C THR A 80 19.36 -19.29 -16.40
N GLU A 81 18.23 -19.97 -16.55
CA GLU A 81 16.90 -19.38 -16.46
C GLU A 81 16.33 -19.61 -15.06
N ILE A 82 16.08 -18.54 -14.31
CA ILE A 82 15.45 -18.56 -12.98
C ILE A 82 13.96 -18.28 -13.14
N LYS A 83 13.11 -19.24 -12.79
CA LYS A 83 11.65 -19.18 -12.96
C LYS A 83 10.94 -18.78 -11.67
N ARG A 84 9.74 -18.21 -11.81
CA ARG A 84 8.91 -17.75 -10.67
C ARG A 84 8.36 -18.88 -9.82
N ASP A 85 8.30 -20.10 -10.35
CA ASP A 85 7.75 -21.29 -9.70
C ASP A 85 8.72 -21.96 -8.69
N GLY A 86 9.88 -21.34 -8.43
CA GLY A 86 10.90 -21.90 -7.54
C GLY A 86 11.86 -22.88 -8.22
N THR A 87 11.77 -23.02 -9.55
CA THR A 87 12.68 -23.85 -10.34
C THR A 87 13.64 -23.01 -11.17
N PHE A 88 14.74 -23.62 -11.57
CA PHE A 88 15.66 -23.05 -12.54
C PHE A 88 16.03 -24.08 -13.60
N SER A 89 16.58 -23.57 -14.68
CA SER A 89 17.07 -24.38 -15.78
C SER A 89 18.39 -23.84 -16.28
N GLN A 90 19.44 -24.64 -16.14
CA GLN A 90 20.79 -24.25 -16.52
C GLN A 90 21.25 -25.05 -17.72
N THR A 91 21.83 -24.36 -18.70
CA THR A 91 22.46 -24.97 -19.87
C THR A 91 23.96 -24.76 -19.78
N MET A 92 24.71 -25.86 -19.73
CA MET A 92 26.18 -25.85 -19.79
C MET A 92 26.65 -27.02 -20.64
N TRP A 93 27.73 -26.83 -21.41
CA TRP A 93 28.29 -27.89 -22.27
C TRP A 93 27.27 -28.50 -23.25
N GLY A 94 26.27 -27.72 -23.68
CA GLY A 94 25.16 -28.21 -24.53
C GLY A 94 24.16 -29.13 -23.82
N MET A 95 24.35 -29.39 -22.52
CA MET A 95 23.42 -30.14 -21.68
C MET A 95 22.56 -29.19 -20.86
N ARG A 96 21.30 -29.57 -20.64
CA ARG A 96 20.37 -28.83 -19.81
C ARG A 96 20.09 -29.60 -18.52
N ILE A 97 20.25 -28.92 -17.39
CA ILE A 97 19.91 -29.42 -16.06
C ILE A 97 18.81 -28.56 -15.46
N ASP A 98 17.90 -29.19 -14.73
CA ASP A 98 16.81 -28.53 -14.03
C ASP A 98 16.95 -28.77 -12.52
N GLY A 99 16.53 -27.79 -11.73
CA GLY A 99 16.63 -27.88 -10.29
C GLY A 99 15.73 -26.85 -9.58
N ARG A 100 15.93 -26.76 -8.27
CA ARG A 100 15.22 -25.82 -7.39
C ARG A 100 16.18 -24.72 -6.98
N TRP A 101 15.66 -23.53 -6.73
CA TRP A 101 16.47 -22.46 -6.14
C TRP A 101 15.85 -22.00 -4.83
N GLU A 102 16.71 -21.60 -3.92
CA GLU A 102 16.35 -20.99 -2.64
C GLU A 102 17.05 -19.64 -2.52
N ARG A 103 16.42 -18.70 -1.83
CA ARG A 103 16.95 -17.35 -1.65
C ARG A 103 16.88 -16.94 -0.19
N GLU A 104 18.02 -16.57 0.36
CA GLU A 104 18.14 -15.98 1.69
C GLU A 104 18.76 -14.58 1.57
N GLY A 105 17.90 -13.55 1.65
CA GLY A 105 18.32 -12.17 1.44
C GLY A 105 18.88 -11.93 0.03
N ASN A 106 20.20 -11.83 -0.06
CA ASN A 106 20.91 -11.60 -1.32
C ASN A 106 21.69 -12.83 -1.81
N ARG A 107 21.64 -13.94 -1.05
CA ARG A 107 22.25 -15.20 -1.42
C ARG A 107 21.24 -16.07 -2.18
N LEU A 108 21.67 -16.63 -3.28
CA LEU A 108 20.92 -17.54 -4.12
C LEU A 108 21.60 -18.91 -4.11
N THR A 109 20.85 -19.95 -3.83
CA THR A 109 21.34 -21.34 -3.79
C THR A 109 20.61 -22.15 -4.85
N PHE A 110 21.36 -22.82 -5.71
CA PHE A 110 20.85 -23.73 -6.74
C PHE A 110 21.02 -25.18 -6.26
N ILE A 111 19.91 -25.91 -6.25
CA ILE A 111 19.80 -27.26 -5.73
C ILE A 111 19.40 -28.18 -6.87
N VAL A 112 20.30 -29.08 -7.24
CA VAL A 112 20.02 -30.15 -8.21
C VAL A 112 20.11 -31.48 -7.47
N PRO A 113 19.08 -32.34 -7.53
CA PRO A 113 19.11 -33.64 -6.85
C PRO A 113 20.33 -34.46 -7.25
N GLY A 114 21.10 -34.92 -6.26
CA GLY A 114 22.29 -35.75 -6.48
C GLY A 114 23.56 -35.01 -6.90
N LEU A 115 23.53 -33.67 -6.98
CA LEU A 115 24.72 -32.85 -7.23
C LEU A 115 25.03 -31.93 -6.03
N PRO A 116 26.28 -31.49 -5.87
CA PRO A 116 26.62 -30.41 -4.94
C PRO A 116 25.79 -29.17 -5.22
N THR A 117 25.35 -28.48 -4.17
CA THR A 117 24.67 -27.20 -4.31
C THR A 117 25.66 -26.15 -4.80
N SER A 118 25.26 -25.36 -5.77
CA SER A 118 25.98 -24.13 -6.16
C SER A 118 25.29 -22.93 -5.54
N SER A 119 26.02 -21.86 -5.28
CA SER A 119 25.50 -20.66 -4.65
C SER A 119 26.16 -19.42 -5.20
N GLY A 120 25.54 -18.27 -4.99
CA GLY A 120 26.08 -16.98 -5.37
C GLY A 120 25.37 -15.82 -4.73
N THR A 121 25.96 -14.63 -4.85
CA THR A 121 25.40 -13.36 -4.36
C THR A 121 24.79 -12.58 -5.51
N ILE A 122 23.58 -12.05 -5.29
CA ILE A 122 22.85 -11.24 -6.27
C ILE A 122 23.37 -9.79 -6.20
N GLU A 123 23.86 -9.23 -7.29
CA GLU A 123 24.29 -7.82 -7.35
C GLU A 123 23.57 -7.08 -8.47
N GLY A 124 22.39 -6.55 -8.15
CA GLY A 124 21.53 -5.89 -9.13
C GLY A 124 21.11 -6.84 -10.24
N ASN A 125 21.67 -6.66 -11.44
CA ASN A 125 21.44 -7.53 -12.60
C ASN A 125 22.48 -8.65 -12.74
N ARG A 126 23.38 -8.84 -11.77
CA ARG A 126 24.42 -9.87 -11.80
C ARG A 126 24.19 -10.91 -10.70
N ILE A 127 24.70 -12.11 -10.90
CA ILE A 127 24.91 -13.11 -9.86
C ILE A 127 26.40 -13.43 -9.87
N ILE A 128 27.07 -13.23 -8.74
CA ILE A 128 28.47 -13.61 -8.53
C ILE A 128 28.43 -14.95 -7.81
N ALA A 129 28.74 -16.03 -8.52
CA ALA A 129 28.77 -17.37 -7.96
C ALA A 129 29.96 -17.54 -7.00
N ASP A 130 29.83 -18.48 -6.06
CA ASP A 130 30.86 -18.79 -5.05
C ASP A 130 32.16 -19.34 -5.70
N ASP A 131 32.09 -19.83 -6.94
CA ASP A 131 33.25 -20.23 -7.76
C ASP A 131 33.92 -19.05 -8.50
N GLY A 132 33.43 -17.83 -8.31
CA GLY A 132 33.91 -16.61 -8.94
C GLY A 132 33.32 -16.32 -10.33
N SER A 133 32.48 -17.21 -10.87
CA SER A 133 31.82 -16.96 -12.15
C SER A 133 30.78 -15.84 -12.03
N VAL A 134 30.73 -14.97 -13.03
CA VAL A 134 29.78 -13.86 -13.10
C VAL A 134 28.70 -14.19 -14.12
N TRP A 135 27.45 -14.05 -13.69
CA TRP A 135 26.27 -14.29 -14.50
C TRP A 135 25.48 -12.99 -14.64
N ILE A 136 25.24 -12.54 -15.87
CA ILE A 136 24.60 -11.26 -16.17
C ILE A 136 23.20 -11.52 -16.71
N LYS A 137 22.20 -10.87 -16.10
CA LYS A 137 20.81 -10.93 -16.54
C LYS A 137 20.67 -10.35 -17.94
N ARG A 138 20.10 -11.13 -18.86
CA ARG A 138 19.72 -10.67 -20.19
C ARG A 138 18.69 -9.54 -20.04
N ARG A 139 18.91 -8.43 -20.76
CA ARG A 139 18.03 -7.24 -20.74
C ARG A 139 16.65 -7.56 -21.29
#